data_AF-A0A3C2DGS8-F1
#
_entry.id   AF-A0A3C2DGS8-F1
#
_cell.length_a   1.000
_cell.length_b   1.000
_cell.length_c   1.000
_cell.angle_alpha   90.00
_cell.angle_beta   90.00
_cell.angle_gamma   90.00
#
_symmetry.space_group_name_H-M   'P 1'
#
loop_
_entity.id
_entity.type
_entity.pdbx_description
1 polymer ?
#
loop_
_entity_poly.entity_id
_entity_poly.type
_entity_poly.pdbx_seq_one_letter_code
_entity_poly.pdbx_strand_id
1 'polypeptide(L)'
;MGLVWHPITRDGWNEMSNMTYGPRSQTERNPMNPDHYVSLFIGRAADARAMIMFFALFHTGILVVLGFGGSGLEDSGVQLALAAVAVLTGLWSFFFLDDVMQDLYAAASDLPEEFASSNLGRRFDAVPVGVFRVVNLVVIALIVITEVLAIY
;
A
#
# COMPACT_ATOMS: atom_id res chain seq x y z
N MET A 1 9.15 -30.02 25.14
CA MET A 1 9.31 -30.17 23.68
C MET A 1 10.48 -29.31 23.26
N GLY A 2 11.65 -29.91 23.01
CA GLY A 2 12.84 -29.18 22.58
C GLY A 2 12.87 -29.03 21.07
N LEU A 3 13.04 -27.80 20.59
CA LEU A 3 13.32 -27.50 19.19
C LEU A 3 14.71 -28.06 18.84
N VAL A 4 14.74 -29.10 18.00
CA VAL A 4 15.97 -29.63 17.42
C VAL A 4 16.35 -28.74 16.23
N TRP A 5 17.38 -27.92 16.42
CA TRP A 5 18.02 -27.21 15.31
C TRP A 5 18.85 -28.21 14.50
N HIS A 6 18.49 -28.42 13.23
CA HIS A 6 19.35 -29.13 12.29
C HIS A 6 20.32 -28.12 11.66
N PRO A 7 21.64 -28.23 11.90
CA PRO A 7 22.62 -27.38 11.24
C PRO A 7 22.65 -27.72 9.74
N ILE A 8 22.47 -26.70 8.89
CA ILE A 8 22.65 -26.83 7.45
C ILE A 8 24.13 -27.11 7.19
N THR A 9 24.45 -28.31 6.70
CA THR A 9 25.82 -28.72 6.42
C THR A 9 26.39 -27.92 5.24
N ARG A 10 27.72 -27.83 5.15
CA ARG A 10 28.40 -27.17 4.01
C ARG A 10 27.98 -27.76 2.67
N ASP A 11 27.64 -29.05 2.64
CA ASP A 11 27.13 -29.74 1.46
C ASP A 11 25.73 -29.24 1.09
N GLY A 12 24.86 -29.01 2.07
CA GLY A 12 23.55 -28.38 1.86
C GLY A 12 23.64 -26.96 1.31
N TRP A 13 24.65 -26.17 1.72
CA TRP A 13 24.93 -24.87 1.11
C TRP A 13 25.42 -24.97 -0.33
N ASN A 14 26.23 -25.98 -0.64
CA ASN A 14 26.72 -26.21 -2.01
C ASN A 14 25.59 -26.69 -2.94
N GLU A 15 24.64 -27.48 -2.43
CA GLU A 15 23.44 -27.87 -3.17
C GLU A 15 22.51 -26.68 -3.42
N MET A 16 22.28 -25.83 -2.41
CA MET A 16 21.43 -24.64 -2.56
C MET A 16 22.05 -23.57 -3.46
N SER A 17 23.37 -23.38 -3.38
CA SER A 17 24.09 -22.43 -4.25
C SER A 17 24.26 -22.95 -5.68
N ASN A 18 24.22 -24.27 -5.89
CA ASN A 18 24.21 -24.90 -7.21
C ASN A 18 22.80 -25.25 -7.71
N MET A 19 21.73 -24.84 -7.01
CA MET A 19 20.40 -24.75 -7.59
C MET A 19 20.42 -23.63 -8.64
N THR A 20 20.95 -23.99 -9.80
CA THR A 20 20.71 -23.24 -11.02
C THR A 20 19.20 -23.36 -11.23
N TYR A 21 18.47 -22.26 -11.06
CA TYR A 21 17.15 -22.14 -11.67
C TYR A 21 17.40 -22.36 -13.17
N GLY A 22 17.22 -23.60 -13.63
CA GLY A 22 17.35 -23.93 -15.04
C GLY A 22 16.47 -22.97 -15.82
N PRO A 23 16.84 -22.57 -17.04
CA PRO A 23 15.97 -21.74 -17.84
C PRO A 23 14.64 -22.48 -17.94
N ARG A 24 13.59 -21.97 -17.29
CA ARG A 24 12.23 -22.46 -17.54
C ARG A 24 12.04 -22.25 -19.02
N SER A 25 12.02 -23.35 -19.77
CA SER A 25 11.71 -23.31 -21.19
C SER A 25 10.41 -22.50 -21.32
N GLN A 26 10.36 -21.52 -22.21
CA GLN A 26 9.17 -20.67 -22.36
C GLN A 26 7.90 -21.49 -22.61
N THR A 27 8.07 -22.73 -23.06
CA THR A 27 7.07 -23.78 -23.27
C THR A 27 6.39 -24.33 -22.02
N GLU A 28 6.91 -24.09 -20.81
CA GLU A 28 6.34 -24.59 -19.55
C GLU A 28 5.86 -23.46 -18.61
N ARG A 29 5.82 -22.21 -19.12
CA ARG A 29 4.93 -21.20 -18.54
C ARG A 29 3.54 -21.51 -19.06
N ASN A 30 2.75 -22.25 -18.29
CA ASN A 30 1.31 -22.15 -18.46
C ASN A 30 0.97 -20.65 -18.45
N PRO A 31 0.25 -20.13 -19.46
CA PRO A 31 -0.20 -18.75 -19.42
C PRO A 31 -0.94 -18.55 -18.08
N MET A 32 -0.60 -17.47 -17.37
CA MET A 32 -1.20 -17.18 -16.08
C MET A 32 -2.71 -17.03 -16.28
N ASN A 33 -3.52 -17.74 -15.48
CA ASN A 33 -4.98 -17.80 -15.68
C ASN A 33 -5.59 -16.38 -15.62
N PRO A 34 -6.39 -15.95 -16.62
CA PRO A 34 -7.13 -14.68 -16.59
C PRO A 34 -7.88 -14.38 -15.28
N ASP A 35 -8.45 -15.41 -14.64
CA ASP A 35 -9.14 -15.28 -13.35
C ASP A 35 -8.21 -14.76 -12.25
N HIS A 36 -6.91 -15.06 -12.35
CA HIS A 36 -5.90 -14.62 -11.40
C HIS A 36 -5.67 -13.11 -11.48
N TYR A 37 -5.62 -12.52 -12.68
CA TYR A 37 -5.50 -11.06 -12.85
C TYR A 37 -6.69 -10.34 -12.25
N VAL A 38 -7.90 -10.83 -12.50
CA VAL A 38 -9.14 -10.25 -11.94
C VAL A 38 -9.14 -10.35 -10.42
N SER A 39 -8.68 -11.47 -9.86
CA SER A 39 -8.58 -11.64 -8.40
C SER A 39 -7.58 -10.68 -7.76
N LEU A 40 -6.42 -10.44 -8.40
CA LEU A 40 -5.43 -9.47 -7.95
C LEU A 40 -6.00 -8.04 -8.00
N PHE A 41 -6.71 -7.70 -9.07
CA PHE A 41 -7.42 -6.43 -9.21
C PHE A 41 -8.40 -6.18 -8.07
N ILE A 42 -9.25 -7.17 -7.78
CA ILE A 42 -10.24 -7.08 -6.71
C ILE A 42 -9.55 -6.93 -5.35
N GLY A 43 -8.47 -7.70 -5.12
CA GLY A 43 -7.66 -7.62 -3.90
C GLY A 43 -7.06 -6.24 -3.69
N ARG A 44 -6.32 -5.71 -4.67
CA ARG A 44 -5.71 -4.39 -4.58
C ARG A 44 -6.74 -3.26 -4.50
N ALA A 45 -7.87 -3.38 -5.19
CA ALA A 45 -8.97 -2.44 -5.02
C ALA A 45 -9.59 -2.49 -3.61
N ALA A 46 -9.64 -3.67 -2.98
CA ALA A 46 -10.07 -3.81 -1.60
C ALA A 46 -9.05 -3.21 -0.62
N ASP A 47 -7.75 -3.40 -0.86
CA ASP A 47 -6.67 -2.79 -0.10
C ASP A 47 -6.74 -1.26 -0.16
N ALA A 48 -6.99 -0.67 -1.35
CA ALA A 48 -7.21 0.77 -1.49
C ALA A 48 -8.35 1.27 -0.61
N ARG A 49 -9.51 0.59 -0.65
CA ARG A 49 -10.67 0.97 0.17
C ARG A 49 -10.37 0.85 1.66
N ALA A 50 -9.72 -0.23 2.08
CA ALA A 50 -9.33 -0.43 3.46
C ALA A 50 -8.38 0.67 3.95
N MET A 51 -7.40 1.06 3.13
CA MET A 51 -6.45 2.12 3.48
C MET A 51 -7.13 3.49 3.58
N ILE A 52 -8.06 3.82 2.67
CA ILE A 52 -8.85 5.06 2.75
C ILE A 52 -9.68 5.11 4.04
N MET A 53 -10.31 3.99 4.43
CA MET A 53 -11.08 3.93 5.68
C MET A 53 -10.18 4.01 6.91
N PHE A 54 -9.02 3.35 6.88
CA PHE A 54 -8.00 3.45 7.94
C PHE A 54 -7.56 4.91 8.14
N PHE A 55 -7.20 5.59 7.04
CA PHE A 55 -6.83 7.01 7.06
C PHE A 55 -7.94 7.88 7.65
N ALA A 56 -9.17 7.75 7.14
CA ALA A 56 -10.30 8.53 7.62
C ALA A 56 -10.57 8.32 9.12
N LEU A 57 -10.50 7.08 9.61
CA LEU A 57 -10.73 6.76 11.02
C LEU A 57 -9.62 7.32 11.93
N PHE A 58 -8.35 7.18 11.55
CA PHE A 58 -7.23 7.68 12.35
C PHE A 58 -7.26 9.21 12.48
N HIS A 59 -7.36 9.92 11.36
CA HIS A 59 -7.38 11.38 11.36
C HIS A 59 -8.66 11.93 12.02
N THR A 60 -9.81 11.29 11.84
CA THR A 60 -11.02 11.64 12.61
C THR A 60 -10.81 11.43 14.11
N GLY A 61 -10.16 10.34 14.51
CA GLY A 61 -9.83 10.07 15.91
C GLY A 61 -8.90 11.13 16.50
N ILE A 62 -7.88 11.56 15.76
CA ILE A 62 -6.98 12.64 16.16
C ILE A 62 -7.78 13.93 16.35
N LEU A 63 -8.62 14.31 15.39
CA LEU A 63 -9.46 15.51 15.49
C LEU A 63 -10.39 15.49 16.70
N VAL A 64 -10.95 14.33 17.05
CA VAL A 64 -11.74 14.16 18.29
C VAL A 64 -10.87 14.36 19.53
N VAL A 65 -9.66 13.76 19.57
CA VAL A 65 -8.72 13.95 20.69
C VAL A 65 -8.32 15.42 20.83
N LEU A 66 -8.08 16.13 19.73
CA LEU A 66 -7.74 17.56 19.75
C LEU A 66 -8.93 18.42 20.19
N GLY A 67 -10.15 18.07 19.76
CA GLY A 67 -11.37 18.79 20.14
C GLY A 67 -11.75 18.63 21.62
N PHE A 68 -11.41 17.51 22.25
CA PHE A 68 -11.83 17.20 23.63
C PHE A 68 -10.66 17.04 24.63
N GLY A 69 -9.41 17.09 24.18
CA GLY A 69 -8.24 16.75 24.99
C GLY A 69 -7.92 17.75 26.10
N GLY A 70 -8.36 19.01 25.97
CA GLY A 70 -8.25 20.04 27.01
C GLY A 70 -6.83 20.16 27.58
N SER A 71 -6.72 20.26 28.91
CA SER A 71 -5.43 20.39 29.60
C SER A 71 -4.50 19.17 29.45
N GLY A 72 -5.02 18.01 29.00
CA GLY A 72 -4.19 16.84 28.71
C GLY A 72 -3.27 17.01 27.49
N LEU A 73 -3.56 18.00 26.64
CA LEU A 73 -2.75 18.35 25.46
C LEU A 73 -1.59 19.30 25.80
N GLU A 74 -1.50 19.82 27.03
CA GLU A 74 -0.39 20.72 27.43
C GLU A 74 0.91 19.95 27.74
N ASP A 75 0.83 18.62 27.90
CA ASP A 75 2.00 17.78 28.08
C ASP A 75 2.77 17.62 26.76
N SER A 76 4.03 18.07 26.75
CA SER A 76 4.91 18.01 25.57
C SER A 76 5.09 16.60 25.00
N GLY A 77 5.03 15.55 25.84
CA GLY A 77 5.10 14.17 25.40
C GLY A 77 3.84 13.73 24.66
N VAL A 78 2.67 14.16 25.12
CA VAL A 78 1.39 13.91 24.44
C VAL A 78 1.33 14.63 23.10
N GLN A 79 1.75 15.90 23.04
CA GLN A 79 1.81 16.67 21.80
C GLN A 79 2.72 15.98 20.76
N LEU A 80 3.92 15.58 21.18
CA LEU A 80 4.86 14.87 20.32
C LEU A 80 4.28 13.54 19.83
N ALA A 81 3.64 12.77 20.70
CA ALA A 81 3.04 11.49 20.32
C ALA A 81 1.92 11.66 19.29
N LEU A 82 1.03 12.65 19.48
CA LEU A 82 -0.05 12.95 18.54
C LEU A 82 0.49 13.44 17.19
N ALA A 83 1.48 14.34 17.21
CA ALA A 83 2.12 14.85 15.99
C ALA A 83 2.83 13.72 15.22
N ALA A 84 3.56 12.86 15.93
CA ALA A 84 4.23 11.71 15.34
C ALA A 84 3.24 10.74 14.70
N VAL A 85 2.14 10.42 15.40
CA VAL A 85 1.10 9.53 14.85
C VAL A 85 0.43 10.16 13.63
N ALA A 86 0.05 11.44 13.68
CA ALA A 86 -0.53 12.16 12.54
C ALA A 86 0.38 12.08 11.30
N VAL A 87 1.66 12.42 11.47
CA VAL A 87 2.64 12.41 10.37
C VAL A 87 2.90 11.00 9.85
N LEU A 88 3.15 10.02 10.74
CA LEU A 88 3.47 8.66 10.34
C LEU A 88 2.30 7.97 9.64
N THR A 89 1.08 8.15 10.15
CA THR A 89 -0.12 7.57 9.51
C THR A 89 -0.42 8.22 8.16
N GLY A 90 -0.23 9.54 8.03
CA GLY A 90 -0.34 10.24 6.74
C GLY A 90 0.67 9.74 5.71
N LEU A 91 1.96 9.67 6.08
CA LEU A 91 3.01 9.17 5.20
C LEU A 91 2.79 7.70 4.82
N TRP A 92 2.46 6.85 5.80
CA TRP A 92 2.16 5.44 5.57
C TRP A 92 1.02 5.25 4.58
N SER A 93 -0.07 6.00 4.75
CA SER A 93 -1.24 5.94 3.88
C SER A 93 -0.92 6.41 2.46
N PHE A 94 -0.07 7.44 2.32
CA PHE A 94 0.38 7.91 1.01
C PHE A 94 1.16 6.82 0.25
N PHE A 95 2.20 6.25 0.87
CA PHE A 95 3.02 5.23 0.22
C PHE A 95 2.23 3.97 -0.11
N PHE A 96 1.37 3.52 0.81
CA PHE A 96 0.57 2.33 0.59
C PHE A 96 -0.45 2.53 -0.53
N LEU A 97 -1.15 3.67 -0.56
CA LEU A 97 -2.12 3.93 -1.62
C LEU A 97 -1.41 4.08 -2.98
N ASP A 98 -0.22 4.67 -3.01
CA ASP A 98 0.57 4.76 -4.24
C ASP A 98 1.00 3.37 -4.75
N ASP A 99 1.49 2.50 -3.87
CA ASP A 99 1.85 1.11 -4.16
C ASP A 99 0.65 0.31 -4.73
N VAL A 100 -0.52 0.45 -4.10
CA VAL A 100 -1.78 -0.15 -4.61
C VAL A 100 -2.12 0.34 -6.02
N MET A 101 -1.97 1.64 -6.28
CA MET A 101 -2.22 2.18 -7.61
C MET A 101 -1.23 1.62 -8.63
N GLN A 102 0.07 1.52 -8.29
CA GLN A 102 1.07 0.94 -9.19
C GLN A 102 0.72 -0.49 -9.59
N ASP A 103 0.30 -1.31 -8.62
CA ASP A 103 -0.12 -2.69 -8.89
C ASP A 103 -1.38 -2.77 -9.75
N LEU A 104 -2.34 -1.88 -9.53
CA LEU A 104 -3.55 -1.81 -10.36
C LEU A 104 -3.24 -1.44 -11.81
N TYR A 105 -2.29 -0.53 -12.06
CA TYR A 105 -1.87 -0.20 -13.43
C TYR A 105 -1.05 -1.31 -14.07
N ALA A 106 -0.16 -1.96 -13.32
CA ALA A 106 0.62 -3.10 -13.82
C ALA A 106 -0.30 -4.28 -14.18
N ALA A 107 -1.28 -4.60 -13.33
CA ALA A 107 -2.27 -5.61 -13.63
C ALA A 107 -3.13 -5.22 -14.85
N ALA A 108 -3.40 -3.93 -15.06
CA ALA A 108 -4.19 -3.45 -16.19
C ALA A 108 -3.48 -3.64 -17.53
N SER A 109 -2.16 -3.44 -17.58
CA SER A 109 -1.38 -3.63 -18.79
C SER A 109 -1.35 -5.08 -19.27
N ASP A 110 -1.66 -6.03 -18.38
CA ASP A 110 -1.72 -7.46 -18.69
C ASP A 110 -3.12 -7.93 -19.12
N LEU A 111 -4.13 -7.05 -19.12
CA LEU A 111 -5.50 -7.39 -19.55
C LEU A 111 -5.62 -7.48 -21.08
N PRO A 112 -6.49 -8.36 -21.61
CA PRO A 112 -6.66 -8.54 -23.05
C PRO A 112 -7.19 -7.30 -23.77
N GLU A 113 -6.87 -7.17 -25.07
CA GLU A 113 -7.22 -6.00 -25.90
C GLU A 113 -8.73 -5.69 -25.94
N GLU A 114 -9.58 -6.71 -25.83
CA GLU A 114 -11.03 -6.53 -25.76
C GLU A 114 -11.43 -5.68 -24.55
N PHE A 115 -10.76 -5.85 -23.40
CA PHE A 115 -10.96 -5.01 -22.22
C PHE A 115 -10.48 -3.58 -22.45
N ALA A 116 -9.31 -3.41 -23.09
CA ALA A 116 -8.77 -2.08 -23.41
C ALA A 116 -9.71 -1.29 -24.34
N SER A 117 -10.36 -1.96 -25.28
CA SER A 117 -11.33 -1.36 -26.21
C SER A 117 -12.68 -1.00 -25.56
N SER A 118 -12.97 -1.56 -24.38
CA SER A 118 -14.21 -1.28 -23.64
C SER A 118 -14.25 0.14 -23.09
N ASN A 119 -15.45 0.62 -22.73
CA ASN A 119 -15.61 1.91 -22.05
C ASN A 119 -14.86 2.00 -20.73
N LEU A 120 -14.70 0.88 -20.02
CA LEU A 120 -13.97 0.83 -18.76
C LEU A 120 -12.46 0.94 -18.99
N GLY A 121 -11.92 0.18 -19.95
CA GLY A 121 -10.50 0.22 -20.31
C GLY A 121 -10.07 1.61 -20.79
N ARG A 122 -10.87 2.24 -21.67
CA ARG A 122 -10.64 3.62 -22.13
C ARG A 122 -10.64 4.64 -21.00
N ARG A 123 -11.53 4.48 -20.03
CA ARG A 123 -11.57 5.35 -18.85
C ARG A 123 -10.35 5.15 -17.96
N PHE A 124 -9.92 3.90 -17.79
CA PHE A 124 -8.77 3.53 -16.95
C PHE A 124 -7.46 4.06 -17.54
N ASP A 125 -7.27 3.92 -18.86
CA ASP A 125 -6.11 4.45 -19.59
C ASP A 125 -6.04 5.99 -19.55
N ALA A 126 -7.19 6.65 -19.55
CA ALA A 126 -7.28 8.10 -19.46
C ALA A 126 -7.00 8.66 -18.05
N VAL A 127 -6.78 7.83 -17.02
CA VAL A 127 -6.55 8.33 -15.66
C VAL A 127 -5.16 8.96 -15.56
N PRO A 128 -5.07 10.27 -15.22
CA PRO A 128 -3.78 10.92 -15.05
C PRO A 128 -3.17 10.54 -13.70
N VAL A 129 -2.48 9.40 -13.63
CA VAL A 129 -1.92 8.82 -12.40
C VAL A 129 -1.05 9.81 -11.64
N GLY A 130 -0.22 10.57 -12.37
CA GLY A 130 0.63 11.60 -11.78
C GLY A 130 -0.17 12.69 -11.06
N VAL A 131 -1.31 13.12 -11.64
CA VAL A 131 -2.19 14.11 -11.01
C VAL A 131 -2.86 13.53 -9.77
N PHE A 132 -3.32 12.29 -9.83
CA PHE A 132 -3.91 11.61 -8.67
C PHE A 132 -2.93 11.54 -7.49
N ARG A 133 -1.67 11.17 -7.77
CA ARG A 133 -0.59 11.14 -6.76
C ARG A 133 -0.35 12.49 -6.11
N VAL A 134 -0.27 13.56 -6.91
CA VAL A 134 -0.06 14.92 -6.42
C VAL A 134 -1.24 15.37 -5.56
N VAL A 135 -2.47 15.18 -6.04
CA VAL A 135 -3.68 15.55 -5.28
C VAL A 135 -3.76 14.78 -3.97
N ASN A 136 -3.48 13.47 -3.99
CA ASN A 136 -3.45 12.64 -2.79
C ASN A 136 -2.43 13.16 -1.77
N LEU A 137 -1.20 13.43 -2.21
CA LEU A 137 -0.16 13.99 -1.35
C LEU A 137 -0.57 15.33 -0.74
N VAL A 138 -1.15 16.22 -1.56
CA VAL A 138 -1.60 17.55 -1.12
C VAL A 138 -2.70 17.43 -0.06
N VAL A 139 -3.71 16.59 -0.30
CA VAL A 139 -4.81 16.40 0.66
C VAL A 139 -4.28 15.86 2.00
N ILE A 140 -3.44 14.82 1.97
CA ILE A 140 -2.84 14.25 3.17
C ILE A 140 -2.00 15.30 3.90
N ALA A 141 -1.15 16.05 3.18
CA ALA A 141 -0.31 17.08 3.77
C ALA A 141 -1.13 18.19 4.44
N LEU A 142 -2.21 18.65 3.80
CA LEU A 142 -3.09 19.67 4.37
C LEU A 142 -3.76 19.20 5.67
N ILE A 143 -4.20 17.94 5.72
CA ILE A 143 -4.81 17.36 6.92
C ILE A 143 -3.78 17.28 8.05
N VAL A 144 -2.61 16.69 7.79
CA VAL A 144 -1.55 16.55 8.79
C VAL A 144 -1.04 17.90 9.28
N ILE A 145 -0.86 18.88 8.38
CA ILE A 145 -0.46 20.25 8.78
C ILE A 145 -1.52 20.86 9.69
N THR A 146 -2.80 20.70 9.36
CA THR A 146 -3.90 21.22 10.19
C THR A 146 -3.90 20.57 11.58
N GLU A 147 -3.69 19.26 11.67
CA GLU A 147 -3.61 18.55 12.94
C GLU A 147 -2.40 19.00 13.77
N VAL A 148 -1.23 19.14 13.15
CA VAL A 148 -0.02 19.63 13.84
C VAL A 148 -0.20 21.07 14.32
N LEU A 149 -0.82 21.94 13.53
CA LEU A 149 -1.15 23.30 13.94
C LEU A 149 -2.21 23.38 15.04
N ALA A 150 -3.03 22.34 15.21
CA ALA A 150 -4.00 22.27 16.30
C ALA A 150 -3.39 21.68 17.59
N ILE A 151 -2.23 21.02 17.50
CA ILE A 151 -1.49 20.47 18.65
C ILE A 151 -0.70 21.57 19.39
N TYR A 152 -0.17 22.56 18.66
CA TYR A 152 0.74 23.60 19.15
C TYR A 152 0.14 25.00 19.04
#